data_AF-A0A2H0CFW2-F1
#
_entry.id   AF-A0A2H0CFW2-F1
#
_cell.length_a   1.000
_cell.length_b   1.000
_cell.length_c   1.000
_cell.angle_alpha   90.00
_cell.angle_beta   90.00
_cell.angle_gamma   90.00
#
_symmetry.space_group_name_H-M   'P 1'
#
loop_
_entity.id
_entity.type
_entity.pdbx_description
1 polymer ?
#
loop_
_entity_poly.entity_id
_entity_poly.type
_entity_poly.pdbx_seq_one_letter_code
_entity_poly.pdbx_strand_id
1 'polypeptide(L)'
;MQKSNKNNKKRASFAESRRVQKLRNEIARLRDAYHIKNLPNITDDVYDSLTKELNILLQKYPEFNDPNAKELRVAGKPLDKFEKVKHEVKMFSIANVFSDEEFFAWEKRNLKLLGKDFPESSHEPGTGEFPRTWFMGGIEYFCELKFDGLAVSLIYENGEFIRGVTRGDGEVGEDITQNLKTIRSIPLELSPISLTRRGVGGEVNSIP
;
A
#
# COMPACT_ATOMS: atom_id res chain seq x y z
N MET A 1 18.47 -4.11 52.08
CA MET A 1 18.38 -5.12 51.00
C MET A 1 17.35 -4.82 49.89
N GLN A 2 16.76 -3.62 49.77
CA GLN A 2 15.71 -3.35 48.75
C GLN A 2 16.20 -2.70 47.42
N LYS A 3 17.48 -2.30 47.31
CA LYS A 3 18.00 -1.59 46.11
C LYS A 3 18.36 -2.51 44.93
N SER A 4 18.69 -3.80 45.16
CA SER A 4 19.10 -4.70 44.07
C SER A 4 17.92 -5.15 43.19
N ASN A 5 16.71 -5.27 43.76
CA ASN A 5 15.55 -5.82 43.06
C ASN A 5 14.92 -4.83 42.05
N LYS A 6 14.99 -3.51 42.32
CA LYS A 6 14.55 -2.46 41.38
C LYS A 6 15.46 -2.33 40.15
N ASN A 7 16.78 -2.52 40.32
CA ASN A 7 17.74 -2.44 39.21
C ASN A 7 17.66 -3.66 38.28
N ASN A 8 17.36 -4.85 38.80
CA ASN A 8 17.11 -6.02 37.95
C ASN A 8 15.79 -5.90 37.17
N LYS A 9 14.73 -5.37 37.79
CA LYS A 9 13.45 -5.11 37.12
C LYS A 9 13.54 -4.04 36.01
N LYS A 10 14.46 -3.07 36.15
CA LYS A 10 14.75 -2.05 35.11
C LYS A 10 15.70 -2.52 34.00
N ARG A 11 16.51 -3.56 34.22
CA ARG A 11 17.44 -4.14 33.23
C ARG A 11 16.82 -5.27 32.38
N ALA A 12 16.04 -6.16 33.01
CA ALA A 12 14.83 -6.69 32.39
C ALA A 12 13.93 -5.49 32.02
N SER A 13 12.76 -5.53 31.39
CA SER A 13 12.14 -4.32 30.80
C SER A 13 12.98 -3.65 29.69
N PHE A 14 14.24 -3.23 29.89
CA PHE A 14 15.05 -2.67 28.79
C PHE A 14 15.48 -3.72 27.75
N ALA A 15 15.85 -4.92 28.19
CA ALA A 15 16.16 -6.03 27.28
C ALA A 15 14.91 -6.48 26.50
N GLU A 16 13.77 -6.56 27.18
CA GLU A 16 12.49 -6.95 26.61
C GLU A 16 11.92 -5.89 25.68
N SER A 17 12.04 -4.60 26.00
CA SER A 17 11.72 -3.49 25.09
C SER A 17 12.53 -3.59 23.80
N ARG A 18 13.83 -3.91 23.88
CA ARG A 18 14.65 -4.16 22.69
C ARG A 18 14.21 -5.41 21.91
N ARG A 19 13.75 -6.47 22.59
CA ARG A 19 13.21 -7.66 21.92
C ARG A 19 11.90 -7.35 21.22
N VAL A 20 10.98 -6.63 21.87
CA VAL A 20 9.72 -6.15 21.26
C VAL A 20 10.01 -5.36 20.00
N GLN A 21 10.95 -4.41 20.04
CA GLN A 21 11.30 -3.64 18.84
C GLN A 21 11.89 -4.52 17.72
N LYS A 22 12.75 -5.48 18.06
CA LYS A 22 13.29 -6.43 17.07
C LYS A 22 12.20 -7.29 16.44
N LEU A 23 11.27 -7.81 17.24
CA LEU A 23 10.14 -8.60 16.76
C LEU A 23 9.25 -7.77 15.83
N ARG A 24 8.91 -6.53 16.22
CA ARG A 24 8.16 -5.59 15.37
C ARG A 24 8.83 -5.37 14.02
N ASN A 25 10.13 -5.08 14.02
CA ASN A 25 10.89 -4.83 12.80
C ASN A 25 10.96 -6.08 11.92
N GLU A 26 11.17 -7.26 12.51
CA GLU A 26 11.26 -8.50 11.75
C GLU A 26 9.91 -8.92 11.17
N ILE A 27 8.83 -8.82 11.94
CA ILE A 27 7.46 -9.07 11.46
C ILE A 27 7.12 -8.12 10.29
N ALA A 28 7.47 -6.83 10.41
CA ALA A 28 7.29 -5.87 9.33
C ALA A 28 8.10 -6.26 8.07
N ARG A 29 9.38 -6.64 8.25
CA ARG A 29 10.25 -7.09 7.14
C ARG A 29 9.68 -8.31 6.41
N LEU A 30 9.24 -9.32 7.17
CA LEU A 30 8.66 -10.56 6.62
C LEU A 30 7.36 -10.28 5.88
N ARG A 31 6.50 -9.44 6.45
CA ARG A 31 5.27 -8.99 5.83
C ARG A 31 5.52 -8.28 4.50
N ASP A 32 6.48 -7.36 4.46
CA ASP A 32 6.83 -6.64 3.24
C ASP A 32 7.39 -7.59 2.17
N ALA A 33 8.20 -8.59 2.58
CA ALA A 33 8.69 -9.62 1.66
C ALA A 33 7.54 -10.45 1.05
N TYR A 34 6.54 -10.80 1.87
CA TYR A 34 5.40 -11.59 1.43
C TYR A 34 4.43 -10.78 0.55
N HIS A 35 3.94 -9.63 1.02
CA HIS A 35 2.87 -8.88 0.35
C HIS A 35 3.33 -7.88 -0.71
N ILE A 36 4.56 -7.35 -0.61
CA ILE A 36 5.07 -6.35 -1.56
C ILE A 36 6.00 -7.01 -2.57
N LYS A 37 6.92 -7.86 -2.09
CA LYS A 37 7.94 -8.48 -2.94
C LYS A 37 7.52 -9.82 -3.54
N ASN A 38 6.35 -10.36 -3.16
CA ASN A 38 5.86 -11.68 -3.58
C ASN A 38 6.94 -12.77 -3.41
N LEU A 39 7.71 -12.74 -2.32
CA LEU A 39 8.73 -13.75 -2.02
C LEU A 39 8.14 -14.78 -1.05
N PRO A 40 7.74 -15.99 -1.50
CA PRO A 40 7.08 -16.99 -0.68
C PRO A 40 8.03 -17.78 0.23
N ASN A 41 9.27 -17.31 0.44
CA ASN A 41 10.31 -18.07 1.16
C ASN A 41 10.17 -18.03 2.69
N ILE A 42 9.01 -17.59 3.21
CA ILE A 42 8.70 -17.54 4.64
C ILE A 42 7.53 -18.48 4.85
N THR A 43 7.73 -19.55 5.60
CA THR A 43 6.63 -20.41 6.00
C THR A 43 5.73 -19.65 6.97
N ASP A 44 4.41 -19.79 6.83
CA ASP A 44 3.42 -19.17 7.73
C ASP A 44 3.75 -19.46 9.21
N ASP A 45 4.35 -20.63 9.49
CA ASP A 45 4.83 -21.04 10.81
C ASP A 45 5.84 -20.07 11.45
N VAL A 46 6.77 -19.50 10.67
CA VAL A 46 7.77 -18.56 11.18
C VAL A 46 7.10 -17.25 11.58
N TYR A 47 6.20 -16.76 10.73
CA TYR A 47 5.44 -15.55 10.99
C TYR A 47 4.57 -15.69 12.24
N ASP A 48 3.85 -16.81 12.34
CA ASP A 48 2.98 -17.12 13.47
C ASP A 48 3.77 -17.27 14.78
N SER A 49 4.95 -17.91 14.73
CA SER A 49 5.81 -18.08 15.90
C SER A 49 6.30 -16.73 16.46
N LEU A 50 6.78 -15.85 15.58
CA LEU A 50 7.24 -14.51 15.98
C LEU A 50 6.09 -13.64 16.52
N THR A 51 4.91 -13.74 15.91
CA THR A 51 3.71 -13.02 16.36
C THR A 51 3.24 -13.52 17.73
N LYS A 52 3.26 -14.84 17.97
CA LYS A 52 2.96 -15.42 19.29
C LYS A 52 3.94 -14.96 20.36
N GLU A 53 5.24 -14.94 20.05
CA GLU A 53 6.26 -14.45 20.98
C GLU A 53 6.02 -12.98 21.36
N LEU A 54 5.74 -12.13 20.37
CA LEU A 54 5.43 -10.72 20.60
C LEU A 54 4.21 -10.56 21.52
N ASN A 55 3.13 -11.31 21.26
CA ASN A 55 1.91 -11.26 22.08
C ASN A 55 2.17 -11.68 23.53
N ILE A 56 2.97 -12.72 23.76
CA ILE A 56 3.34 -13.15 25.11
C ILE A 56 4.11 -12.04 25.84
N LEU A 57 5.03 -11.35 25.16
CA LEU A 57 5.79 -10.24 25.75
C LEU A 57 4.88 -9.05 26.08
N LEU A 58 3.92 -8.71 25.21
CA LEU A 58 2.97 -7.61 25.45
C LEU A 58 2.00 -7.92 26.61
N GLN A 59 1.59 -9.18 26.77
CA GLN A 59 0.79 -9.60 27.94
C GLN A 59 1.59 -9.51 29.24
N LYS A 60 2.87 -9.89 29.21
CA LYS A 60 3.76 -9.87 30.37
C LYS A 60 4.18 -8.45 30.76
N TYR A 61 4.31 -7.56 29.79
CA TYR A 61 4.74 -6.17 29.95
C TYR A 61 3.77 -5.22 29.24
N PRO A 62 2.59 -4.95 29.84
CA PRO A 62 1.58 -4.07 29.26
C PRO A 62 2.08 -2.64 28.98
N GLU A 63 3.17 -2.20 29.62
CA GLU A 63 3.82 -0.92 29.36
C GLU A 63 4.40 -0.79 27.94
N PHE A 64 4.60 -1.90 27.22
CA PHE A 64 5.05 -1.90 25.83
C PHE A 64 3.90 -1.96 24.83
N ASN A 65 2.67 -2.10 25.33
CA ASN A 65 1.49 -2.11 24.49
C ASN A 65 1.22 -0.69 24.00
N ASP A 66 1.17 -0.54 22.70
CA ASP A 66 0.82 0.72 22.05
C ASP A 66 -0.49 0.47 21.28
N PRO A 67 -1.60 1.15 21.63
CA PRO A 67 -2.86 1.02 20.89
C PRO A 67 -2.72 1.38 19.40
N ASN A 68 -1.69 2.16 19.05
CA ASN A 68 -1.34 2.50 17.68
C ASN A 68 -0.22 1.62 17.11
N ALA A 69 0.15 0.55 17.82
CA ALA A 69 1.23 -0.33 17.39
C ALA A 69 0.90 -0.95 16.03
N LYS A 70 1.89 -0.90 15.13
CA LYS A 70 1.73 -1.25 13.71
C LYS A 70 1.41 -2.75 13.50
N GLU A 71 1.69 -3.58 14.49
CA GLU A 71 1.31 -5.01 14.52
C GLU A 71 -0.19 -5.25 14.81
N LEU A 72 -0.88 -4.31 15.45
CA LEU A 72 -2.30 -4.43 15.81
C LEU A 72 -3.17 -3.96 14.64
N ARG A 73 -3.27 -4.80 13.61
CA ARG A 73 -4.14 -4.58 12.45
C ARG A 73 -5.54 -5.15 12.62
N VAL A 74 -6.11 -4.99 13.80
CA VAL A 74 -7.49 -5.40 14.07
C VAL A 74 -8.40 -4.22 13.76
N ALA A 75 -9.57 -4.48 13.18
CA ALA A 75 -10.61 -3.47 13.11
C ALA A 75 -10.90 -3.00 14.55
N GLY A 76 -10.65 -1.72 14.83
CA GLY A 76 -11.03 -1.12 16.09
C GLY A 76 -12.56 -1.14 16.27
N LYS A 77 -13.06 -0.36 17.25
CA LYS A 77 -14.52 -0.18 17.38
C LYS A 77 -15.07 0.34 16.03
N PRO A 78 -16.15 -0.26 15.48
CA PRO A 78 -16.79 0.26 14.28
C PRO A 78 -17.12 1.75 14.44
N LEU A 79 -16.86 2.53 13.41
CA LEU A 79 -17.26 3.93 13.39
C LEU A 79 -18.79 4.00 13.30
N ASP A 80 -19.40 4.85 14.12
CA ASP A 80 -20.86 5.07 14.11
C ASP A 80 -21.31 5.73 12.79
N LYS A 81 -20.40 6.45 12.11
CA LYS A 81 -20.62 7.09 10.81
C LYS A 81 -19.29 7.38 10.09
N PHE A 82 -19.30 7.31 8.76
CA PHE A 82 -18.19 7.78 7.94
C PHE A 82 -18.17 9.31 7.80
N GLU A 83 -17.00 9.90 7.98
CA GLU A 83 -16.79 11.33 7.79
C GLU A 83 -16.51 11.63 6.31
N LYS A 84 -17.11 12.70 5.77
CA LYS A 84 -16.83 13.14 4.40
C LYS A 84 -15.53 13.92 4.36
N VAL A 85 -14.67 13.58 3.40
CA VAL A 85 -13.37 14.21 3.21
C VAL A 85 -13.25 14.69 1.77
N LYS A 86 -12.90 15.97 1.61
CA LYS A 86 -12.58 16.54 0.30
C LYS A 86 -11.18 16.10 -0.12
N HIS A 87 -11.05 15.59 -1.34
CA HIS A 87 -9.77 15.26 -1.94
C HIS A 87 -9.00 16.53 -2.29
N GLU A 88 -7.69 16.51 -2.08
CA GLU A 88 -6.82 17.63 -2.46
C GLU A 88 -6.62 17.73 -3.96
N VAL A 89 -6.59 16.57 -4.61
CA VAL A 89 -6.54 16.42 -6.06
C VAL A 89 -7.70 15.56 -6.48
N LYS A 90 -8.42 16.00 -7.51
CA LYS A 90 -9.58 15.28 -8.04
C LYS A 90 -9.18 13.89 -8.54
N MET A 91 -9.93 12.87 -8.13
CA MET A 91 -9.77 11.50 -8.64
C MET A 91 -10.63 11.31 -9.90
N PHE A 92 -9.98 11.23 -11.05
CA PHE A 92 -10.66 11.00 -12.33
C PHE A 92 -11.12 9.55 -12.49
N SER A 93 -12.18 9.36 -13.28
CA SER A 93 -12.55 8.05 -13.82
C SER A 93 -11.83 7.80 -15.14
N ILE A 94 -11.65 6.52 -15.47
CA ILE A 94 -11.14 6.08 -16.77
C ILE A 94 -12.32 5.84 -17.70
N ALA A 95 -12.22 6.28 -18.96
CA ALA A 95 -13.22 5.99 -19.98
C ALA A 95 -13.07 4.54 -20.47
N ASN A 96 -14.19 3.88 -20.71
CA ASN A 96 -14.20 2.50 -21.21
C ASN A 96 -14.23 2.46 -22.73
N VAL A 97 -13.72 1.35 -23.26
CA VAL A 97 -13.76 0.97 -24.66
C VAL A 97 -14.21 -0.49 -24.70
N PHE A 98 -15.12 -0.82 -25.62
CA PHE A 98 -15.71 -2.16 -25.71
C PHE A 98 -15.45 -2.85 -27.05
N SER A 99 -14.74 -2.20 -27.98
CA SER A 99 -14.32 -2.79 -29.24
C SER A 99 -12.96 -2.26 -29.71
N ASP A 100 -12.32 -3.00 -30.61
CA ASP A 100 -11.04 -2.62 -31.19
C ASP A 100 -11.16 -1.32 -32.00
N GLU A 101 -12.28 -1.10 -32.69
CA GLU A 101 -12.52 0.13 -33.45
C GLU A 101 -12.58 1.37 -32.54
N GLU A 102 -13.25 1.26 -31.40
CA GLU A 102 -13.30 2.30 -30.38
C GLU A 102 -11.90 2.58 -29.80
N PHE A 103 -11.11 1.53 -29.58
CA PHE A 103 -9.73 1.64 -29.09
C PHE A 103 -8.85 2.41 -30.07
N PHE A 104 -8.86 2.03 -31.35
CA PHE A 104 -8.08 2.70 -32.39
C PHE A 104 -8.58 4.13 -32.66
N ALA A 105 -9.88 4.39 -32.51
CA ALA A 105 -10.42 5.75 -32.60
C ALA A 105 -9.93 6.66 -31.45
N TRP A 106 -9.83 6.11 -30.23
CA TRP A 106 -9.24 6.80 -29.08
C TRP A 106 -7.76 7.11 -29.32
N GLU A 107 -6.98 6.14 -29.78
CA GLU A 107 -5.56 6.32 -30.09
C GLU A 107 -5.34 7.40 -31.15
N LYS A 108 -6.08 7.33 -32.27
CA LYS A 108 -6.00 8.31 -33.35
C LYS A 108 -6.28 9.73 -32.86
N ARG A 109 -7.20 9.88 -31.90
CA ARG A 109 -7.50 11.18 -31.26
C ARG A 109 -6.31 11.67 -30.44
N ASN A 110 -5.67 10.82 -29.65
CA ASN A 110 -4.51 11.19 -28.84
C ASN A 110 -3.30 11.56 -29.72
N LEU A 111 -3.00 10.77 -30.75
CA LEU A 111 -1.94 11.08 -31.71
C LEU A 111 -2.14 12.46 -32.37
N LYS A 112 -3.39 12.78 -32.74
CA LYS A 112 -3.72 14.10 -33.29
C LYS A 112 -3.50 15.24 -32.29
N LEU A 113 -3.77 15.01 -31.00
CA LEU A 113 -3.56 16.01 -29.94
C LEU A 113 -2.08 16.24 -29.63
N LEU A 114 -1.23 15.21 -29.79
CA LEU A 114 0.21 15.28 -29.52
C LEU A 114 1.00 16.01 -30.62
N GLY A 115 0.45 16.14 -31.84
CA GLY A 115 1.06 16.91 -32.93
C GLY A 115 2.18 16.17 -33.68
N LYS A 116 2.93 16.90 -34.52
CA LYS A 116 3.97 16.35 -35.44
C LYS A 116 5.34 16.09 -34.79
N ASP A 117 5.50 16.38 -33.50
CA ASP A 117 6.77 16.23 -32.79
C ASP A 117 7.02 14.77 -32.34
N PHE A 118 6.03 13.89 -32.54
CA PHE A 118 6.21 12.44 -32.42
C PHE A 118 6.64 11.85 -33.77
N PRO A 119 7.81 11.20 -33.86
CA PRO A 119 8.24 10.57 -35.10
C PRO A 119 7.27 9.46 -35.50
N GLU A 120 6.81 9.48 -36.75
CA GLU A 120 6.21 8.28 -37.35
C GLU A 120 7.18 7.12 -37.15
N SER A 121 6.68 6.02 -36.57
CA SER A 121 7.50 4.89 -36.15
C SER A 121 8.35 4.37 -37.32
N SER A 122 9.67 4.55 -37.23
CA SER A 122 10.64 4.00 -38.20
C SER A 122 11.08 2.58 -37.87
N HIS A 123 10.28 1.81 -37.12
CA HIS A 123 10.66 0.46 -36.72
C HIS A 123 10.24 -0.55 -37.79
N GLU A 124 11.23 -1.25 -38.37
CA GLU A 124 11.00 -2.50 -39.08
C GLU A 124 10.39 -3.55 -38.11
N PRO A 125 9.49 -4.44 -38.58
CA PRO A 125 8.95 -5.51 -37.77
C PRO A 125 10.09 -6.37 -37.20
N GLY A 126 10.26 -6.37 -35.88
CA GLY A 126 11.33 -7.11 -35.21
C GLY A 126 11.18 -8.62 -35.38
N THR A 127 12.15 -9.26 -36.04
CA THR A 127 12.27 -10.72 -36.20
C THR A 127 12.83 -11.43 -34.95
N GLY A 128 12.61 -10.88 -33.76
CA GLY A 128 13.15 -11.39 -32.48
C GLY A 128 12.14 -12.23 -31.69
N GLU A 129 12.64 -13.00 -30.71
CA GLU A 129 11.88 -13.97 -29.88
C GLU A 129 10.69 -13.40 -29.07
N PHE A 130 10.49 -12.07 -29.06
CA PHE A 130 9.33 -11.41 -28.45
C PHE A 130 8.69 -10.40 -29.43
N PRO A 131 7.73 -10.82 -30.28
CA PRO A 131 7.12 -9.96 -31.29
C PRO A 131 6.06 -8.98 -30.74
N ARG A 132 6.17 -8.54 -29.48
CA ARG A 132 5.08 -7.83 -28.76
C ARG A 132 5.39 -6.39 -28.35
N THR A 133 6.29 -5.68 -29.04
CA THR A 133 6.27 -4.22 -28.95
C THR A 133 5.20 -3.71 -29.91
N TRP A 134 4.02 -3.43 -29.38
CA TRP A 134 2.93 -2.75 -30.08
C TRP A 134 3.32 -1.28 -30.31
N PHE A 135 4.26 -1.02 -31.22
CA PHE A 135 4.53 0.33 -31.69
C PHE A 135 3.40 0.75 -32.62
N MET A 136 2.35 1.34 -32.04
CA MET A 136 1.28 1.98 -32.81
C MET A 136 1.54 3.48 -32.79
N GLY A 137 2.05 4.01 -33.91
CA GLY A 137 2.34 5.45 -34.05
C GLY A 137 3.52 5.99 -33.24
N GLY A 138 4.43 5.13 -32.76
CA GLY A 138 5.64 5.54 -32.03
C GLY A 138 5.42 5.88 -30.55
N ILE A 139 4.25 5.56 -29.99
CA ILE A 139 3.94 5.75 -28.56
C ILE A 139 4.13 4.44 -27.81
N GLU A 140 4.78 4.51 -26.65
CA GLU A 140 4.84 3.41 -25.69
C GLU A 140 3.65 3.50 -24.73
N TYR A 141 2.88 2.41 -24.63
CA TYR A 141 1.78 2.31 -23.68
C TYR A 141 2.19 1.48 -22.47
N PHE A 142 1.87 1.99 -21.29
CA PHE A 142 1.92 1.22 -20.06
C PHE A 142 0.53 0.64 -19.79
N CYS A 143 0.46 -0.69 -19.74
CA CYS A 143 -0.79 -1.42 -19.55
C CYS A 143 -0.84 -2.04 -18.15
N GLU A 144 -1.88 -1.74 -17.41
CA GLU A 144 -2.18 -2.37 -16.11
C GLU A 144 -3.46 -3.20 -16.19
N LEU A 145 -3.55 -4.23 -15.35
CA LEU A 145 -4.80 -4.96 -15.16
C LEU A 145 -5.82 -4.04 -14.50
N LYS A 146 -7.00 -3.92 -15.11
CA LYS A 146 -8.13 -3.23 -14.47
C LYS A 146 -8.69 -4.12 -13.37
N PHE A 147 -8.46 -3.72 -12.12
CA PHE A 147 -9.09 -4.35 -10.97
C PHE A 147 -10.57 -3.93 -10.89
N ASP A 148 -11.39 -4.78 -10.25
CA ASP A 148 -12.81 -4.52 -10.06
C ASP A 148 -13.16 -4.45 -8.57
N GLY A 149 -13.11 -3.24 -8.04
CA GLY A 149 -13.62 -2.94 -6.70
C GLY A 149 -13.56 -1.46 -6.40
N LEU A 150 -13.07 -1.09 -5.22
CA LEU A 150 -13.24 0.27 -4.71
C LEU A 150 -11.94 1.07 -4.81
N ALA A 151 -11.98 2.14 -5.61
CA ALA A 151 -10.91 3.12 -5.66
C ALA A 151 -10.78 3.87 -4.33
N VAL A 152 -9.55 3.93 -3.82
CA VAL A 152 -9.19 4.60 -2.58
C VAL A 152 -7.95 5.48 -2.77
N SER A 153 -7.84 6.51 -1.94
CA SER A 153 -6.67 7.38 -1.82
C SER A 153 -6.01 7.16 -0.47
N LEU A 154 -4.71 6.86 -0.48
CA LEU A 154 -3.88 6.68 0.70
C LEU A 154 -2.98 7.91 0.86
N ILE A 155 -3.09 8.58 2.01
CA ILE A 155 -2.32 9.77 2.33
C ILE A 155 -1.25 9.42 3.35
N TYR A 156 0.00 9.67 2.96
CA TYR A 156 1.17 9.52 3.79
C TYR A 156 1.80 10.87 4.09
N GLU A 157 2.21 11.09 5.34
CA GLU A 157 2.94 12.28 5.78
C GLU A 157 4.18 11.84 6.56
N ASN A 158 5.34 12.38 6.16
CA ASN A 158 6.65 11.93 6.67
C ASN A 158 6.85 10.41 6.62
N GLY A 159 6.27 9.77 5.60
CA GLY A 159 6.32 8.32 5.41
C GLY A 159 5.24 7.54 6.18
N GLU A 160 4.51 8.15 7.11
CA GLU A 160 3.48 7.45 7.91
C GLU A 160 2.10 7.52 7.26
N PHE A 161 1.35 6.42 7.29
CA PHE A 161 -0.02 6.37 6.79
C PHE A 161 -0.96 7.10 7.75
N ILE A 162 -1.43 8.29 7.35
CA ILE A 162 -2.26 9.14 8.20
C ILE A 162 -3.75 9.05 7.88
N ARG A 163 -4.12 8.81 6.61
CA ARG A 163 -5.53 8.83 6.18
C ARG A 163 -5.80 8.04 4.91
N GLY A 164 -6.91 7.31 4.91
CA GLY A 164 -7.46 6.61 3.75
C GLY A 164 -8.85 7.13 3.40
N VAL A 165 -9.09 7.45 2.13
CA VAL A 165 -10.37 8.03 1.68
C VAL A 165 -10.91 7.27 0.47
N THR A 166 -12.20 6.96 0.42
CA THR A 166 -12.83 6.41 -0.79
C THR A 166 -12.83 7.42 -1.93
N ARG A 167 -12.96 6.97 -3.18
CA ARG A 167 -13.11 7.89 -4.32
C ARG A 167 -14.34 8.80 -4.19
N GLY A 168 -15.48 8.25 -3.80
CA GLY A 168 -16.77 8.94 -3.81
C GLY A 168 -17.11 9.48 -5.21
N ASP A 169 -17.42 10.77 -5.30
CA ASP A 169 -17.69 11.44 -6.60
C ASP A 169 -16.41 11.91 -7.33
N GLY A 170 -15.24 11.64 -6.75
CA GLY A 170 -13.94 12.08 -7.23
C GLY A 170 -13.44 13.40 -6.63
N GLU A 171 -14.31 14.18 -5.99
CA GLU A 171 -13.96 15.40 -5.25
C GLU A 171 -14.13 15.22 -3.73
N VAL A 172 -15.14 14.48 -3.31
CA VAL A 172 -15.44 14.15 -1.91
C VAL A 172 -15.63 12.64 -1.77
N GLY A 173 -14.90 12.07 -0.83
CA GLY A 173 -15.02 10.68 -0.41
C GLY A 173 -15.34 10.54 1.07
N GLU A 174 -15.17 9.33 1.58
CA GLU A 174 -15.42 8.96 2.97
C GLU A 174 -14.12 8.49 3.63
N ASP A 175 -13.85 8.94 4.87
CA ASP A 175 -12.71 8.48 5.66
C ASP A 175 -12.92 7.02 6.08
N ILE A 176 -12.07 6.15 5.54
CA ILE A 176 -12.05 4.71 5.79
C ILE A 176 -10.68 4.28 6.34
N THR A 177 -9.97 5.18 7.00
CA THR A 177 -8.59 4.97 7.47
C THR A 177 -8.48 3.71 8.34
N GLN A 178 -9.41 3.50 9.26
CA GLN A 178 -9.38 2.34 10.16
C GLN A 178 -9.56 1.03 9.40
N ASN A 179 -10.45 1.00 8.41
CA ASN A 179 -10.66 -0.17 7.55
C ASN A 179 -9.38 -0.48 6.76
N LEU A 180 -8.76 0.53 6.13
CA LEU A 180 -7.54 0.33 5.34
C LEU A 180 -6.34 -0.10 6.20
N LYS A 181 -6.26 0.33 7.47
CA LYS A 181 -5.21 -0.13 8.40
C LYS A 181 -5.24 -1.65 8.64
N THR A 182 -6.39 -2.29 8.47
CA THR A 182 -6.54 -3.76 8.60
C THR A 182 -5.98 -4.53 7.41
N ILE A 183 -5.86 -3.90 6.25
CA ILE A 183 -5.40 -4.54 5.01
C ILE A 183 -3.88 -4.73 5.09
N ARG A 184 -3.45 -5.99 5.07
CA ARG A 184 -2.04 -6.34 5.35
C ARG A 184 -1.06 -5.81 4.30
N SER A 185 -1.49 -5.78 3.04
CA SER A 185 -0.69 -5.34 1.89
C SER A 185 -0.51 -3.82 1.80
N ILE A 186 -1.37 -3.03 2.46
CA ILE A 186 -1.19 -1.58 2.55
C ILE A 186 -0.10 -1.30 3.59
N PRO A 187 1.03 -0.65 3.27
CA PRO A 187 2.04 -0.33 4.28
C PRO A 187 1.55 0.79 5.21
N LEU A 188 1.78 0.68 6.53
CA LEU A 188 1.53 1.79 7.48
C LEU A 188 2.67 2.82 7.46
N GLU A 189 3.80 2.46 6.88
CA GLU A 189 4.98 3.31 6.76
C GLU A 189 5.66 3.00 5.43
N LEU A 190 6.03 4.04 4.70
CA LEU A 190 6.85 3.94 3.50
C LEU A 190 8.32 4.03 3.90
N SER A 191 9.18 3.30 3.20
CA SER A 191 10.63 3.50 3.30
C SER A 191 10.98 4.98 3.09
N PRO A 192 12.04 5.50 3.74
CA PRO A 192 12.35 6.93 3.72
C PRO A 192 12.42 7.45 2.28
N ILE A 193 11.48 8.33 1.96
CA ILE A 193 11.39 9.07 0.70
C ILE A 193 11.42 10.54 1.10
N SER A 194 12.14 11.37 0.35
CA SER A 194 12.34 12.80 0.64
C SER A 194 11.08 13.69 0.45
N LEU A 195 9.88 13.12 0.55
CA LEU A 195 8.61 13.83 0.33
C LEU A 195 7.91 14.06 1.67
N THR A 196 7.56 15.32 1.94
CA THR A 196 6.83 15.72 3.15
C THR A 196 5.44 15.10 3.18
N ARG A 197 4.75 15.00 2.03
CA ARG A 197 3.42 14.41 1.92
C ARG A 197 3.16 13.79 0.56
N ARG A 198 2.46 12.65 0.51
CA ARG A 198 2.17 11.89 -0.71
C ARG A 198 0.75 11.33 -0.71
N GLY A 199 0.04 11.53 -1.81
CA GLY A 199 -1.18 10.79 -2.14
C GLY A 199 -0.86 9.62 -3.07
N VAL A 200 -1.36 8.43 -2.74
CA VAL A 200 -1.26 7.23 -3.58
C VAL A 200 -2.68 6.76 -3.90
N GLY A 201 -3.03 6.74 -5.18
CA GLY A 201 -4.29 6.15 -5.65
C GLY A 201 -4.12 4.65 -5.88
N GLY A 202 -5.14 3.87 -5.54
CA GLY A 202 -5.18 2.44 -5.81
C GLY A 202 -6.60 1.88 -5.68
N GLU A 203 -6.77 0.60 -5.95
CA GLU A 203 -8.05 -0.11 -5.79
C GLU A 203 -7.94 -1.19 -4.71
N VAL A 204 -9.00 -1.34 -3.93
CA VAL A 204 -9.13 -2.36 -2.89
C VAL A 204 -10.29 -3.28 -3.25
N ASN A 205 -9.98 -4.57 -3.33
CA ASN A 205 -10.93 -5.62 -3.67
C ASN A 205 -10.89 -6.72 -2.61
N SER A 206 -12.03 -7.32 -2.32
CA SER A 206 -12.07 -8.62 -1.64
C SER A 206 -11.71 -9.69 -2.65
N ILE A 207 -10.50 -10.23 -2.58
CA ILE A 207 -10.18 -11.48 -3.28
C ILE A 207 -10.80 -12.61 -2.43
N PRO A 208 -11.72 -13.43 -2.98
CA PRO A 208 -12.27 -14.58 -2.27
C PRO A 208 -11.21 -15.64 -1.92
#